data_AF-A0A564YTK3-F1
#
_entry.id   AF-A0A564YTK3-F1
#
_cell.length_a   1.000
_cell.length_b   1.000
_cell.length_c   1.000
_cell.angle_alpha   90.00
_cell.angle_beta   90.00
_cell.angle_gamma   90.00
#
_symmetry.space_group_name_H-M   'P 1'
#
loop_
_entity.id
_entity.type
_entity.pdbx_description
1 polymer ?
#
loop_
_entity_poly.entity_id
_entity_poly.type
_entity_poly.pdbx_seq_one_letter_code
_entity_poly.pdbx_strand_id
1 'polypeptide(L)'
;KRHLKEAVYRKGRKIDLPKARDADLLPEHRSIQYSLEPKSPTVKETFHFEVFGSETPTLVLLKDLDAETQEYFSMTLVAFSPSRGTSDQLDSHLQVEIYVVDMND
;
A
#
# COMPACT_ATOMS: atom_id res chain seq x y z
N LYS A 1 7.52 17.12 -10.04
CA LYS A 1 7.30 16.53 -8.69
C LYS A 1 5.79 16.51 -8.47
N ARG A 2 5.15 15.34 -8.36
CA ARG A 2 3.69 15.23 -8.16
C ARG A 2 3.44 15.40 -6.67
N HIS A 3 2.94 16.57 -6.27
CA HIS A 3 2.47 16.80 -4.91
C HIS A 3 1.14 16.04 -4.75
N LEU A 4 1.13 14.98 -3.94
CA LEU A 4 -0.08 14.30 -3.54
C LEU A 4 -0.89 15.28 -2.68
N LYS A 5 -2.09 15.61 -3.18
CA LYS A 5 -3.04 16.56 -2.60
C LYS A 5 -3.14 16.41 -1.08
N GLU A 6 -3.05 17.53 -0.38
CA GLU A 6 -3.53 17.73 0.99
C GLU A 6 -4.84 16.98 1.17
N ALA A 7 -4.78 15.86 1.87
CA ALA A 7 -5.95 15.10 2.23
C ALA A 7 -6.00 15.11 3.74
N VAL A 8 -7.06 15.69 4.30
CA VAL A 8 -7.40 15.51 5.70
C VAL A 8 -7.61 14.01 5.93
N TYR A 9 -6.59 13.35 6.49
CA TYR A 9 -6.51 11.90 6.63
C TYR A 9 -7.31 11.43 7.86
N ARG A 10 -8.63 11.53 7.75
CA ARG A 10 -9.57 11.05 8.76
C ARG A 10 -9.75 9.54 8.69
N LYS A 11 -10.16 8.93 9.80
CA LYS A 11 -10.63 7.56 9.91
C LYS A 11 -11.63 7.24 8.78
N GLY A 12 -11.44 6.09 8.16
CA GLY A 12 -12.23 5.60 7.03
C GLY A 12 -11.76 6.12 5.67
N ARG A 13 -10.76 7.01 5.62
CA ARG A 13 -10.17 7.44 4.35
C ARG A 13 -9.46 6.27 3.69
N LYS A 14 -9.67 6.12 2.38
CA LYS A 14 -8.99 5.14 1.55
C LYS A 14 -7.87 5.80 0.75
N ILE A 15 -6.72 5.14 0.71
CA ILE A 15 -5.53 5.53 -0.04
C ILE A 15 -5.23 4.38 -1.01
N ASP A 16 -5.44 4.62 -2.29
CA ASP A 16 -5.11 3.64 -3.33
C ASP A 16 -3.59 3.64 -3.54
N LEU A 17 -2.98 2.47 -3.40
CA LEU A 17 -1.57 2.25 -3.69
C LEU A 17 -1.38 1.89 -5.17
N PRO A 18 -0.21 2.19 -5.74
CA PRO A 18 0.08 1.80 -7.11
C PRO A 18 0.06 0.28 -7.25
N LYS A 19 -0.64 -0.17 -8.29
CA LYS A 19 -0.71 -1.57 -8.70
C LYS A 19 0.53 -1.95 -9.52
N ALA A 20 1.11 -3.12 -9.28
CA ALA A 20 2.13 -3.72 -10.13
C ALA A 20 1.52 -4.21 -11.46
N ARG A 21 2.25 -4.07 -12.56
CA ARG A 21 1.81 -4.53 -13.89
C ARG A 21 2.77 -5.59 -14.39
N ASP A 22 2.27 -6.81 -14.52
CA ASP A 22 2.96 -7.85 -15.26
C ASP A 22 2.74 -7.65 -16.77
N ALA A 23 3.81 -7.80 -17.55
CA ALA A 23 3.82 -7.65 -19.00
C ALA A 23 3.44 -8.94 -19.74
N ASP A 24 3.22 -10.03 -19.01
CA ASP A 24 2.85 -11.31 -19.59
C ASP A 24 1.50 -11.24 -20.30
N LEU A 25 1.52 -11.70 -21.55
CA LEU A 25 0.40 -11.64 -22.48
C LEU A 25 -0.70 -12.66 -22.16
N LEU A 26 -0.43 -13.62 -21.26
CA LEU A 26 -1.36 -14.66 -20.86
C LEU A 26 -2.20 -14.21 -19.64
N PRO A 27 -3.54 -14.07 -19.77
CA PRO A 27 -4.41 -13.58 -18.71
C PRO A 27 -4.34 -14.40 -17.40
N GLU A 28 -4.02 -15.69 -17.54
CA GLU A 28 -3.91 -16.65 -16.44
C GLU A 28 -2.69 -16.42 -15.53
N HIS A 29 -1.64 -15.76 -16.01
CA HIS A 29 -0.43 -15.45 -15.23
C HIS A 29 -0.45 -14.03 -14.64
N ARG A 30 -1.52 -13.28 -14.91
CA ARG A 30 -1.65 -11.87 -14.53
C ARG A 30 -2.13 -11.65 -13.10
N SER A 31 -2.38 -12.74 -12.35
CA SER A 31 -2.85 -12.64 -10.97
C SER A 31 -1.71 -12.17 -10.08
N ILE A 32 -1.71 -10.90 -9.67
CA ILE A 32 -0.71 -10.37 -8.74
C ILE A 32 -1.33 -10.30 -7.35
N GLN A 33 -0.68 -10.95 -6.39
CA GLN A 33 -1.03 -10.83 -4.98
C GLN A 33 -0.18 -9.74 -4.34
N TYR A 34 -0.74 -9.10 -3.31
CA TYR A 34 -0.08 -8.02 -2.59
C TYR A 34 -0.03 -8.34 -1.10
N SER A 35 1.10 -8.03 -0.47
CA SER A 35 1.26 -8.02 0.97
C SER A 35 1.95 -6.73 1.41
N LEU A 36 1.73 -6.35 2.67
CA LEU A 36 2.30 -5.14 3.26
C LEU A 36 3.21 -5.51 4.42
N GLU A 37 4.46 -5.04 4.38
CA GLU A 37 5.50 -5.26 5.40
C GLU A 37 6.25 -3.95 5.68
N PRO A 38 6.82 -3.67 6.86
CA PRO A 38 6.68 -4.43 8.07
C PRO A 38 5.29 -4.24 8.65
N LYS A 39 4.80 -5.33 9.24
CA LYS A 39 3.54 -5.40 9.98
C LYS A 39 3.69 -4.84 11.39
N SER A 40 4.30 -3.65 11.51
CA SER A 40 4.53 -3.00 12.81
C SER A 40 3.19 -2.79 13.53
N PRO A 41 3.17 -2.84 14.88
CA PRO A 41 1.94 -2.61 15.64
C PRO A 41 1.29 -1.28 15.26
N THR A 42 2.10 -0.22 15.16
CA THR A 42 1.64 1.12 14.78
C THR A 42 0.97 1.15 13.40
N VAL A 43 1.56 0.49 12.39
CA VAL A 43 0.97 0.43 11.04
C VAL A 43 -0.33 -0.37 11.06
N LYS A 44 -0.40 -1.50 11.78
CA LYS A 44 -1.63 -2.31 11.90
C LYS A 44 -2.76 -1.61 12.63
N GLU A 45 -2.44 -0.79 13.62
CA GLU A 45 -3.42 0.01 14.37
C GLU A 45 -3.90 1.23 13.59
N THR A 46 -3.08 1.71 12.64
CA THR A 46 -3.35 2.93 11.88
C THR A 46 -4.01 2.62 10.53
N PHE A 47 -3.59 1.56 9.85
CA PHE A 47 -4.02 1.21 8.51
C PHE A 47 -4.54 -0.22 8.47
N HIS A 48 -5.68 -0.38 7.79
CA HIS A 48 -6.17 -1.66 7.32
C HIS A 48 -5.81 -1.82 5.85
N PHE A 49 -5.05 -2.87 5.52
CA PHE A 49 -4.68 -3.20 4.16
C PHE A 49 -5.76 -4.09 3.54
N GLU A 50 -6.40 -3.62 2.47
CA GLU A 50 -7.38 -4.36 1.69
C GLU A 50 -7.01 -4.31 0.20
N VAL A 51 -7.27 -5.40 -0.52
CA VAL A 51 -7.14 -5.43 -1.99
C VAL A 51 -8.55 -5.52 -2.53
N PHE A 52 -9.04 -4.43 -3.13
CA PHE A 52 -10.42 -4.38 -3.61
C PHE A 52 -10.53 -4.95 -5.03
N GLY A 53 -11.53 -5.82 -5.24
CA GLY A 53 -11.73 -6.52 -6.50
C GLY A 53 -10.57 -7.47 -6.78
N SER A 54 -9.93 -7.30 -7.94
CA SER A 54 -8.89 -8.20 -8.40
C SER A 54 -7.46 -7.69 -8.23
N GLU A 55 -7.19 -6.39 -8.06
CA GLU A 55 -5.80 -5.93 -8.24
C GLU A 55 -5.37 -4.60 -7.60
N THR A 56 -6.25 -3.78 -7.01
CA THR A 56 -5.81 -2.47 -6.46
C THR A 56 -5.51 -2.58 -4.96
N PRO A 57 -4.23 -2.53 -4.54
CA PRO A 57 -3.88 -2.47 -3.12
C PRO A 57 -4.36 -1.14 -2.53
N THR A 58 -5.06 -1.19 -1.40
CA THR A 58 -5.68 -0.03 -0.77
C THR A 58 -5.38 -0.02 0.73
N LEU A 59 -5.04 1.15 1.27
CA LEU A 59 -4.93 1.37 2.71
C LEU A 59 -6.15 2.14 3.20
N VAL A 60 -6.83 1.60 4.20
CA VAL A 60 -7.95 2.26 4.88
C VAL A 60 -7.48 2.73 6.25
N LEU A 61 -7.68 4.01 6.54
CA LEU A 61 -7.32 4.56 7.85
C LEU A 61 -8.27 4.07 8.93
N LEU A 62 -7.72 3.49 9.99
CA LEU A 62 -8.47 3.01 11.16
C LEU A 62 -8.64 4.10 12.23
N LYS A 63 -7.76 5.10 12.22
CA LYS A 63 -7.78 6.28 13.09
C LYS A 63 -7.36 7.51 12.29
N ASP A 64 -7.62 8.68 12.87
CA ASP A 64 -7.13 9.94 12.33
C ASP A 64 -5.59 10.00 12.44
N LEU A 65 -4.94 10.57 11.43
CA LEU A 65 -3.51 10.85 11.50
C LEU A 65 -3.29 12.21 12.15
N ASP A 66 -2.33 12.24 13.06
CA ASP A 66 -1.92 13.43 13.78
C ASP A 66 -0.40 13.57 13.64
N ALA A 67 0.03 14.69 13.06
CA ALA A 67 1.43 14.98 12.79
C ALA A 67 2.23 15.14 14.09
N GLU A 68 1.60 15.60 15.17
CA GLU A 68 2.25 15.75 16.49
C GLU A 68 2.61 14.38 17.10
N THR A 69 1.80 13.35 16.81
CA THR A 69 2.01 11.99 17.30
C THR A 69 2.94 11.17 16.38
N GLN A 70 2.74 11.27 15.07
CA GLN A 70 3.49 10.49 14.09
C GLN A 70 3.58 11.24 12.75
N GLU A 71 4.77 11.76 12.46
CA GLU A 71 5.02 12.57 11.25
C GLU A 71 5.12 11.73 9.97
N TYR A 72 5.54 10.47 10.07
CA TYR A 72 5.70 9.61 8.90
C TYR A 72 5.45 8.14 9.19
N PHE A 73 4.99 7.42 8.17
CA PHE A 73 4.89 5.95 8.16
C PHE A 73 5.67 5.39 6.99
N SER A 74 6.51 4.40 7.27
CA SER A 74 7.26 3.68 6.25
C SER A 74 6.78 2.23 6.19
N MET A 75 6.43 1.79 4.99
CA MET A 75 6.01 0.43 4.69
C MET A 75 6.50 0.02 3.30
N THR A 76 6.43 -1.26 3.02
CA THR A 76 6.90 -1.97 1.84
C THR A 76 5.72 -2.77 1.33
N LEU A 77 5.22 -2.38 0.17
CA LEU A 77 4.25 -3.16 -0.58
C LEU A 77 5.02 -4.21 -1.40
N VAL A 78 4.74 -5.48 -1.13
CA VAL A 78 5.31 -6.62 -1.83
C VAL A 78 4.25 -7.14 -2.79
N ALA A 79 4.55 -7.11 -4.08
CA ALA A 79 3.72 -7.67 -5.13
C ALA A 79 4.35 -8.99 -5.59
N PHE A 80 3.60 -10.08 -5.65
CA PHE A 80 4.11 -11.37 -6.07
C PHE A 80 3.14 -12.11 -6.99
N SER A 81 3.67 -12.77 -8.02
CA SER A 81 2.89 -13.59 -8.95
C SER A 81 2.91 -15.06 -8.50
N PRO A 82 1.74 -15.71 -8.30
CA PRO A 82 1.66 -17.14 -8.04
C PRO A 82 1.79 -17.90 -9.37
N SER A 83 2.98 -17.91 -9.97
CA SER A 83 3.26 -18.80 -11.10
C SER A 83 3.24 -20.25 -10.58
N ARG A 84 2.40 -21.11 -11.18
CA ARG A 84 2.29 -22.52 -10.78
C ARG A 84 3.55 -23.27 -11.23
N GLY A 85 4.49 -23.46 -10.32
CA GLY A 85 5.45 -24.57 -10.41
C GLY A 85 6.83 -24.27 -11.00
N THR A 86 7.25 -23.02 -11.05
CA THR A 86 8.68 -22.69 -11.20
C THR A 86 9.20 -22.15 -9.87
N SER A 87 10.39 -22.58 -9.48
CA SER A 87 11.06 -22.20 -8.22
C SER A 87 11.40 -20.70 -8.12
N ASP A 88 11.09 -19.91 -9.15
CA ASP A 88 11.35 -18.48 -9.25
C ASP A 88 10.04 -17.72 -9.06
N GLN A 89 9.61 -17.62 -7.81
CA GLN A 89 8.55 -16.69 -7.44
C GLN A 89 9.08 -15.27 -7.68
N LEU A 90 8.51 -14.57 -8.66
CA LEU A 90 8.86 -13.17 -8.92
C LEU A 90 8.11 -12.30 -7.93
N ASP A 91 8.85 -11.73 -6.98
CA ASP A 91 8.40 -10.65 -6.11
C ASP A 91 8.94 -9.29 -6.58
N SER A 92 8.20 -8.24 -6.23
CA SER A 92 8.57 -6.85 -6.48
C SER A 92 8.26 -6.05 -5.24
N HIS A 93 9.23 -5.26 -4.79
CA HIS A 93 9.14 -4.47 -3.58
C HIS A 93 8.98 -2.99 -3.92
N LEU A 94 7.99 -2.35 -3.31
CA LEU A 94 7.77 -0.92 -3.40
C LEU A 94 7.77 -0.32 -1.99
N GLN A 95 8.70 0.60 -1.74
CA GLN A 95 8.67 1.41 -0.52
C GLN A 95 7.57 2.49 -0.64
N VAL A 96 6.68 2.50 0.34
CA VAL A 96 5.57 3.42 0.51
C VAL A 96 5.84 4.26 1.75
N GLU A 97 5.95 5.57 1.54
CA GLU A 97 6.17 6.54 2.60
C GLU A 97 4.98 7.50 2.66
N ILE A 98 4.32 7.53 3.81
CA ILE A 98 3.19 8.43 4.06
C ILE A 98 3.68 9.51 5.01
N TYR A 99 3.70 10.75 4.53
CA TYR A 99 4.01 11.92 5.33
C TYR A 99 2.71 12.56 5.82
N VAL A 100 2.64 12.78 7.13
CA VAL A 100 1.55 13.50 7.76
C VAL A 100 1.96 14.97 7.82
N VAL A 101 1.23 15.81 7.10
CA VAL A 101 1.50 17.26 7.04
C VAL A 101 0.56 17.93 8.04
N ASP A 102 1.11 18.75 8.94
CA ASP A 102 0.30 19.61 9.81
C ASP A 102 -0.43 20.65 8.94
N MET A 103 -1.67 20.94 9.28
CA MET A 103 -2.49 21.95 8.59
C MET A 103 -2.02 23.39 8.86
N ASN A 104 -0.99 23.58 9.69
CA ASN A 104 -0.50 24.89 10.13
C ASN A 104 0.71 25.46 9.35
N ASP A 105 1.21 24.80 8.29
CA ASP A 105 2.32 25.29 7.45
C ASP A 105 1.88 25.73 6.05
#